data_AF-A0A9P7KUR4-F1
#
_entry.id   AF-A0A9P7KUR4-F1
#
_cell.length_a   1.000
_cell.length_b   1.000
_cell.length_c   1.000
_cell.angle_alpha   90.00
_cell.angle_beta   90.00
_cell.angle_gamma   90.00
#
_symmetry.space_group_name_H-M   'P 1'
#
loop_
_entity.id
_entity.type
_entity.pdbx_description
1 polymer ?
#
loop_
_entity_poly.entity_id
_entity_poly.type
_entity_poly.pdbx_seq_one_letter_code
_entity_poly.pdbx_strand_id
1 'polypeptide(L)'
;MHTLSFTRDTIDQSSTIETLEFSQDPHTITGASSFQVEFEVPHENQHITLNLQPSRNILSRITTIEHIKSSPNNEAIADLRSGPPLLYRGAAFVNDAEKQTQRRVGWARVMVRFREGRHIIEGTFTNDGMYHHISLDSNYRQARQRGSERQEGPQKMVVWRESHDDSNSIIAQRSSPQASTCEAQRFDDRRRHEVAFGGEQTDESHSPTLGHTRRQTPNDWFDPADYIGSTDGCPSSRRVALIGIAADCSYTAEFNSMQDARDNIISQVNVASQLYEDTFNIALAIQNLTISDPSCPSTAPSSMPWNLGCTANVDISERLNLFTRWRSRLRDNNAVWSLMTACRSGNTVGIAWIGSLCNRSRGSSWRGGGVGSANVVVRTAAEWQVFAHELAHNFGAAHDCTSSDCGTTGYSRSDNCCPLSQSTCDARNQYLMNPQSSPGLEEFSPCTIGSICTGIGQDQIDTSCLVSEDDVPDVNDSECGNGIVEPGETCDCGEVAQSVIQQRTDVARTNAELLRAV
;
A
#
# COMPACT_ATOMS: atom_id res chain seq x y z
N MET A 1 -12.02 41.26 11.20
CA MET A 1 -10.86 41.02 10.32
C MET A 1 -10.75 39.51 10.14
N HIS A 2 -11.29 38.98 9.04
CA HIS A 2 -11.24 37.56 8.71
C HIS A 2 -9.90 37.27 8.02
N THR A 3 -9.05 36.49 8.67
CA THR A 3 -7.86 35.90 8.05
C THR A 3 -8.29 34.72 7.19
N LEU A 4 -8.39 34.96 5.88
CA LEU A 4 -8.46 33.92 4.86
C LEU A 4 -7.12 33.16 4.87
N SER A 5 -7.15 31.89 5.28
CA SER A 5 -6.01 30.98 5.11
C SER A 5 -5.93 30.63 3.63
N PHE A 6 -5.00 31.24 2.91
CA PHE A 6 -4.62 30.79 1.57
C PHE A 6 -3.91 29.44 1.69
N THR A 7 -4.60 28.35 1.36
CA THR A 7 -3.94 27.11 0.94
C THR A 7 -3.25 27.41 -0.39
N ARG A 8 -1.94 27.60 -0.36
CA ARG A 8 -1.14 27.75 -1.57
C ARG A 8 -1.08 26.40 -2.28
N ASP A 9 -1.69 26.32 -3.45
CA ASP A 9 -1.50 25.25 -4.41
C ASP A 9 0.00 25.11 -4.71
N THR A 10 0.53 23.90 -4.57
CA THR A 10 1.82 23.55 -5.18
C THR A 10 1.71 23.79 -6.68
N ILE A 11 2.72 24.42 -7.29
CA ILE A 11 2.76 24.59 -8.75
C ILE A 11 3.08 23.22 -9.34
N ASP A 12 2.04 22.41 -9.58
CA ASP A 12 2.21 21.16 -10.29
C ASP A 12 2.34 21.44 -11.79
N GLN A 13 3.40 20.90 -12.38
CA GLN A 13 3.42 20.77 -13.83
C GLN A 13 2.47 19.63 -14.18
N SER A 14 1.35 19.99 -14.78
CA SER A 14 0.30 19.05 -15.14
C SER A 14 -0.24 19.36 -16.53
N SER A 15 -0.66 18.32 -17.23
CA SER A 15 -1.33 18.43 -18.53
C SER A 15 -2.28 17.27 -18.75
N THR A 16 -3.27 17.47 -19.61
CA THR A 16 -4.16 16.39 -20.05
C THR A 16 -3.44 15.48 -21.02
N ILE A 17 -3.63 14.17 -20.88
CA ILE A 17 -3.34 13.19 -21.93
C ILE A 17 -4.58 13.11 -22.84
N GLU A 18 -4.45 13.59 -24.07
CA GLU A 18 -5.55 13.64 -25.04
C GLU A 18 -5.75 12.32 -25.79
N THR A 19 -4.68 11.57 -26.05
CA THR A 19 -4.73 10.34 -26.86
C THR A 19 -3.75 9.30 -26.31
N LEU A 20 -4.16 8.03 -26.34
CA LEU A 20 -3.33 6.87 -26.08
C LEU A 20 -3.22 6.05 -27.36
N GLU A 21 -2.00 5.76 -27.79
CA GLU A 21 -1.74 4.94 -28.96
C GLU A 21 -1.21 3.57 -28.52
N PHE A 22 -2.04 2.54 -28.65
CA PHE A 22 -1.66 1.18 -28.30
C PHE A 22 -1.05 0.46 -29.50
N SER A 23 0.01 -0.32 -29.28
CA SER A 23 0.67 -1.12 -30.31
C SER A 23 -0.17 -2.30 -30.84
N GLN A 24 -1.30 -2.58 -30.17
CA GLN A 24 -2.26 -3.61 -30.52
C GLN A 24 -3.68 -3.11 -30.22
N ASP A 25 -4.71 -3.82 -30.70
CA ASP A 25 -6.10 -3.47 -30.37
C ASP A 25 -6.30 -3.51 -28.84
N PRO A 26 -6.61 -2.37 -28.20
CA PRO A 26 -6.71 -2.31 -26.76
C PRO A 26 -7.89 -3.14 -26.21
N HIS A 27 -8.89 -3.47 -27.02
CA HIS A 27 -9.98 -4.37 -26.62
C HIS A 27 -9.55 -5.84 -26.50
N THR A 28 -8.40 -6.19 -27.07
CA THR A 28 -7.83 -7.55 -26.99
C THR A 28 -6.82 -7.71 -25.86
N ILE A 29 -6.51 -6.63 -25.14
CA ILE A 29 -5.57 -6.63 -24.01
C ILE A 29 -6.17 -7.43 -22.85
N THR A 30 -5.44 -8.45 -22.42
CA THR A 30 -5.76 -9.32 -21.28
C THR A 30 -4.64 -9.28 -20.25
N GLY A 31 -4.86 -9.82 -19.05
CA GLY A 31 -3.83 -9.88 -18.00
C GLY A 31 -2.58 -10.69 -18.36
N ALA A 32 -2.54 -11.37 -19.50
CA ALA A 32 -1.35 -12.05 -20.03
C ALA A 32 -0.65 -11.28 -21.17
N SER A 33 -1.23 -10.17 -21.64
CA SER A 33 -0.75 -9.42 -22.81
C SER A 33 0.48 -8.59 -22.50
N SER A 34 1.40 -8.50 -23.47
CA SER A 34 2.49 -7.52 -23.46
C SER A 34 2.31 -6.58 -24.65
N PHE A 35 2.39 -5.28 -24.42
CA PHE A 35 2.08 -4.26 -25.42
C PHE A 35 2.83 -2.96 -25.13
N GLN A 36 2.81 -2.03 -26.09
CA GLN A 36 3.30 -0.67 -25.90
C GLN A 36 2.14 0.31 -25.92
N VAL A 37 2.22 1.35 -25.10
CA VAL A 37 1.32 2.50 -25.16
C VAL A 37 2.13 3.79 -25.27
N GLU A 38 1.74 4.64 -26.20
CA GLU A 38 2.38 5.94 -26.46
C GLU A 38 1.42 7.09 -26.15
N PHE A 39 1.96 8.19 -25.63
CA PHE A 39 1.21 9.40 -25.35
C PHE A 39 2.13 10.62 -25.19
N GLU A 40 1.57 11.81 -25.40
CA GLU A 40 2.28 13.07 -25.21
C GLU A 40 2.18 13.57 -23.75
N VAL A 41 3.26 14.21 -23.30
CA VAL A 41 3.32 15.01 -22.07
C VAL A 41 3.55 16.48 -22.48
N PRO A 42 2.46 17.22 -22.79
CA PRO A 42 2.56 18.57 -23.38
C PRO A 42 3.43 19.56 -22.60
N HIS A 43 3.37 19.54 -21.26
CA HIS A 43 4.11 20.51 -20.45
C HIS A 43 5.63 20.30 -20.47
N GLU A 44 6.10 19.12 -20.91
CA GLU A 44 7.53 18.83 -21.09
C GLU A 44 7.93 18.77 -22.57
N ASN A 45 6.96 18.89 -23.48
CA ASN A 45 7.13 18.65 -24.92
C ASN A 45 7.81 17.29 -25.20
N GLN A 46 7.36 16.25 -24.49
CA GLN A 46 7.89 14.90 -24.62
C GLN A 46 6.83 13.93 -25.14
N HIS A 47 7.28 12.98 -25.94
CA HIS A 47 6.50 11.84 -26.37
C HIS A 47 7.01 10.59 -25.65
N ILE A 48 6.14 9.94 -24.89
CA ILE A 48 6.49 8.84 -23.99
C ILE A 48 5.96 7.53 -24.57
N THR A 49 6.81 6.49 -24.60
CA THR A 49 6.40 5.11 -24.85
C THR A 49 6.60 4.28 -23.60
N LEU A 50 5.55 3.58 -23.16
CA LEU A 50 5.62 2.59 -22.09
C LEU A 50 5.58 1.20 -22.71
N ASN A 51 6.63 0.40 -22.48
CA ASN A 51 6.66 -1.01 -22.87
C ASN A 51 6.23 -1.86 -21.68
N LEU A 52 5.04 -2.44 -21.76
CA LEU A 52 4.29 -3.00 -20.64
C LEU A 52 4.14 -4.51 -20.75
N GLN A 53 4.30 -5.16 -19.61
CA GLN A 53 4.08 -6.59 -19.38
C GLN A 53 3.23 -6.79 -18.11
N PRO A 54 2.57 -7.93 -17.92
CA PRO A 54 1.74 -8.18 -16.75
C PRO A 54 2.48 -7.95 -15.43
N SER A 55 1.84 -7.22 -14.52
CA SER A 55 2.31 -7.05 -13.14
C SER A 55 1.74 -8.18 -12.30
N ARG A 56 2.60 -9.16 -11.98
CA ARG A 56 2.21 -10.32 -11.18
C ARG A 56 2.12 -9.97 -9.69
N ASN A 57 1.47 -10.84 -8.93
CA ASN A 57 1.44 -10.88 -7.46
C ASN A 57 0.64 -9.76 -6.77
N ILE A 58 0.35 -8.61 -7.39
CA ILE A 58 -0.44 -7.55 -6.72
C ILE A 58 -1.83 -8.06 -6.31
N LEU A 59 -2.48 -8.77 -7.23
CA LEU A 59 -3.69 -9.53 -6.99
C LEU A 59 -3.39 -10.98 -7.33
N SER A 60 -3.89 -11.86 -6.49
CA SER A 60 -3.74 -13.32 -6.63
C SER A 60 -5.08 -14.01 -6.45
N ARG A 61 -5.16 -15.31 -6.77
CA ARG A 61 -6.39 -16.10 -6.54
C ARG A 61 -6.80 -16.16 -5.07
N ILE A 62 -5.85 -15.98 -4.14
CA ILE A 62 -6.12 -15.96 -2.70
C ILE A 62 -6.63 -14.61 -2.19
N THR A 63 -6.76 -13.61 -3.08
CA THR A 63 -7.27 -12.28 -2.71
C THR A 63 -8.75 -12.36 -2.38
N THR A 64 -9.12 -11.99 -1.16
CA THR A 64 -10.53 -11.80 -0.79
C THR A 64 -10.87 -10.33 -0.76
N ILE A 65 -12.01 -9.97 -1.36
CA ILE A 65 -12.54 -8.62 -1.32
C ILE A 65 -13.89 -8.64 -0.63
N GLU A 66 -13.99 -7.90 0.47
CA GLU A 66 -15.18 -7.82 1.29
C GLU A 66 -15.73 -6.41 1.26
N HIS A 67 -17.03 -6.31 1.01
CA HIS A 67 -17.75 -5.04 1.08
C HIS A 67 -18.66 -5.01 2.31
N ILE A 68 -18.49 -3.98 3.14
CA ILE A 68 -19.26 -3.77 4.38
C ILE A 68 -20.36 -2.75 4.14
N LYS A 69 -21.61 -3.20 4.30
CA LYS A 69 -22.77 -2.31 4.24
C LYS A 69 -22.98 -1.51 5.52
N SER A 70 -23.53 -0.31 5.38
CA SER A 70 -23.94 0.58 6.48
C SER A 70 -25.19 0.10 7.27
N SER A 71 -25.63 -1.15 7.15
CA SER A 71 -26.85 -1.65 7.83
C SER A 71 -26.60 -2.03 9.30
N PRO A 72 -27.63 -2.08 10.17
CA PRO A 72 -27.46 -2.40 11.60
C PRO A 72 -26.75 -3.74 11.88
N ASN A 73 -26.76 -4.66 10.92
CA ASN A 73 -26.15 -5.98 11.04
C ASN A 73 -24.79 -6.09 10.33
N ASN A 74 -24.33 -5.05 9.61
CA ASN A 74 -23.07 -4.99 8.87
C ASN A 74 -22.77 -6.29 8.11
N GLU A 75 -23.75 -6.81 7.35
CA GLU A 75 -23.55 -8.01 6.54
C GLU A 75 -22.46 -7.74 5.50
N ALA A 76 -21.35 -8.47 5.62
CA ALA A 76 -20.32 -8.51 4.61
C ALA A 76 -20.89 -9.21 3.38
N ILE A 77 -21.02 -8.48 2.28
CA ILE A 77 -21.30 -9.11 1.00
C ILE A 77 -19.96 -9.38 0.34
N ALA A 78 -19.65 -10.67 0.17
CA ALA A 78 -18.64 -11.10 -0.78
C ALA A 78 -19.20 -10.81 -2.18
N ASP A 79 -18.81 -9.68 -2.75
CA ASP A 79 -19.05 -9.42 -4.17
C ASP A 79 -17.93 -8.51 -4.66
N LEU A 80 -17.36 -8.84 -5.81
CA LEU A 80 -17.22 -7.91 -6.92
C LEU A 80 -17.25 -8.70 -8.24
N ARG A 81 -18.44 -8.79 -8.84
CA ARG A 81 -18.72 -9.18 -10.25
C ARG A 81 -17.99 -8.33 -11.31
N SER A 82 -17.09 -7.42 -10.91
CA SER A 82 -16.19 -6.73 -11.83
C SER A 82 -14.88 -7.52 -11.92
N GLY A 83 -14.52 -7.97 -13.12
CA GLY A 83 -13.23 -8.65 -13.35
C GLY A 83 -12.04 -7.88 -12.75
N PRO A 84 -10.96 -8.57 -12.38
CA PRO A 84 -9.78 -7.93 -11.78
C PRO A 84 -9.24 -6.82 -12.70
N PRO A 85 -8.77 -5.69 -12.14
CA PRO A 85 -8.12 -4.66 -12.95
C PRO A 85 -6.90 -5.22 -13.66
N LEU A 86 -6.63 -4.74 -14.87
CA LEU A 86 -5.46 -5.16 -15.65
C LEU A 86 -4.24 -4.36 -15.21
N LEU A 87 -3.33 -5.00 -14.49
CA LEU A 87 -2.14 -4.38 -13.91
C LEU A 87 -0.91 -4.72 -14.75
N TYR A 88 -0.12 -3.69 -15.05
CA TYR A 88 1.09 -3.81 -15.86
C TYR A 88 2.26 -3.10 -15.22
N ARG A 89 3.44 -3.61 -15.50
CA ARG A 89 4.73 -3.01 -15.20
C ARG A 89 5.62 -3.02 -16.43
N GLY A 90 6.63 -2.18 -16.47
CA GLY A 90 7.38 -2.02 -17.70
C GLY A 90 8.51 -1.01 -17.65
N ALA A 91 9.04 -0.71 -18.83
CA ALA A 91 10.05 0.31 -19.04
C ALA A 91 9.43 1.54 -19.72
N ALA A 92 9.88 2.73 -19.30
CA ALA A 92 9.49 4.00 -19.90
C ALA A 92 10.60 4.49 -20.84
N PHE A 93 10.19 5.03 -21.99
CA PHE A 93 11.06 5.56 -23.03
C PHE A 93 10.61 6.96 -23.44
N VAL A 94 11.57 7.82 -23.74
CA VAL A 94 11.32 9.10 -24.43
C VAL A 94 11.63 8.91 -25.91
N ASN A 95 10.70 9.36 -26.75
CA ASN A 95 10.80 9.29 -28.20
C ASN A 95 11.44 10.57 -28.75
N ASP A 96 12.51 10.43 -29.52
CA ASP A 96 13.11 11.51 -30.29
C ASP A 96 12.58 11.44 -31.73
N ALA A 97 11.60 12.29 -32.05
CA ALA A 97 10.94 12.32 -33.35
C ALA A 97 11.90 12.71 -34.48
N GLU A 98 12.90 13.55 -34.21
CA GLU A 98 13.88 14.00 -35.21
C GLU A 98 14.85 12.87 -35.58
N LYS A 99 15.28 12.11 -34.59
CA LYS A 99 16.24 11.00 -34.78
C LYS A 99 15.57 9.65 -35.05
N GLN A 100 14.25 9.55 -34.89
CA GLN A 100 13.50 8.29 -34.97
C GLN A 100 14.08 7.23 -34.01
N THR A 101 14.45 7.66 -32.79
CA THR A 101 15.05 6.79 -31.77
C THR A 101 14.28 6.85 -30.46
N GLN A 102 14.29 5.75 -29.71
CA GLN A 102 13.77 5.68 -28.35
C GLN A 102 14.91 5.55 -27.35
N ARG A 103 14.86 6.30 -26.26
CA ARG A 103 15.82 6.21 -25.15
C ARG A 103 15.10 5.74 -23.91
N ARG A 104 15.58 4.66 -23.28
CA ARG A 104 15.05 4.20 -21.99
C ARG A 104 15.35 5.25 -20.92
N VAL A 105 14.32 5.72 -20.24
CA VAL A 105 14.40 6.78 -19.22
C VAL A 105 13.99 6.29 -17.83
N GLY A 106 13.31 5.15 -17.75
CA GLY A 106 12.85 4.66 -16.45
C GLY A 106 12.00 3.40 -16.54
N TRP A 107 11.13 3.27 -15.54
CA TRP A 107 10.16 2.20 -15.38
C TRP A 107 8.75 2.77 -15.41
N ALA A 108 7.75 1.91 -15.58
CA ALA A 108 6.34 2.28 -15.45
C ALA A 108 5.55 1.18 -14.75
N ARG A 109 4.55 1.59 -13.96
CA ARG A 109 3.50 0.72 -13.42
C ARG A 109 2.16 1.38 -13.62
N VAL A 110 1.30 0.71 -14.38
CA VAL A 110 0.00 1.25 -14.76
C VAL A 110 -1.09 0.20 -14.63
N MET A 111 -2.29 0.68 -14.36
CA MET A 111 -3.53 -0.04 -14.43
C MET A 111 -4.27 0.41 -15.69
N VAL A 112 -4.66 -0.55 -16.53
CA VAL A 112 -5.48 -0.29 -17.72
C VAL A 112 -6.94 -0.60 -17.40
N ARG A 113 -7.83 0.33 -17.75
CA ARG A 113 -9.28 0.18 -17.52
C ARG A 113 -10.04 0.58 -18.78
N PHE A 114 -11.21 -0.02 -18.97
CA PHE A 114 -12.16 0.41 -19.99
C PHE A 114 -13.33 1.15 -19.32
N ARG A 115 -13.48 2.44 -19.63
CA ARG A 115 -14.52 3.31 -19.04
C ARG A 115 -15.07 4.27 -20.08
N GLU A 116 -16.38 4.51 -20.03
CA GLU A 116 -17.05 5.49 -20.90
C GLU A 116 -16.75 5.28 -22.40
N GLY A 117 -16.57 4.03 -22.83
CA GLY A 117 -16.28 3.69 -24.22
C GLY A 117 -14.81 3.86 -24.66
N ARG A 118 -13.89 4.14 -23.73
CA ARG A 118 -12.46 4.32 -24.03
C ARG A 118 -11.56 3.59 -23.02
N HIS A 119 -10.35 3.29 -23.46
CA HIS A 119 -9.30 2.78 -22.58
C HIS A 119 -8.60 3.93 -21.87
N ILE A 120 -8.37 3.76 -20.58
CA ILE A 120 -7.66 4.71 -19.72
C ILE A 120 -6.51 3.99 -19.02
N ILE A 121 -5.44 4.72 -18.73
CA ILE A 121 -4.34 4.26 -17.90
C ILE A 121 -4.23 5.15 -16.66
N GLU A 122 -4.01 4.53 -15.51
CA GLU A 122 -3.72 5.21 -14.25
C GLU A 122 -2.49 4.55 -13.62
N GLY A 123 -1.56 5.30 -13.05
CA GLY A 123 -0.33 4.74 -12.50
C GLY A 123 0.80 5.74 -12.42
N THR A 124 2.04 5.25 -12.45
CA THR A 124 3.25 6.07 -12.34
C THR A 124 4.31 5.57 -13.31
N PHE A 125 5.08 6.48 -13.90
CA PHE A 125 6.29 6.18 -14.65
C PHE A 125 7.42 7.11 -14.27
N THR A 126 8.66 6.70 -14.54
CA THR A 126 9.85 7.52 -14.28
C THR A 126 10.52 7.95 -15.57
N ASN A 127 11.07 9.16 -15.53
CA ASN A 127 11.80 9.79 -16.60
C ASN A 127 13.09 10.40 -16.03
N ASP A 128 14.22 9.72 -16.24
CA ASP A 128 15.54 10.12 -15.75
C ASP A 128 15.55 10.41 -14.23
N GLY A 129 14.86 9.57 -13.47
CA GLY A 129 14.73 9.68 -12.00
C GLY A 129 13.57 10.55 -11.52
N MET A 130 12.88 11.26 -12.43
CA MET A 130 11.69 12.05 -12.08
C MET A 130 10.42 11.23 -12.28
N TYR A 131 9.59 11.16 -11.25
CA TYR A 131 8.36 10.39 -11.32
C TYR A 131 7.22 11.26 -11.84
N HIS A 132 6.38 10.62 -12.63
CA HIS A 132 5.21 11.19 -13.27
C HIS A 132 4.02 10.31 -12.94
N HIS A 133 2.96 10.93 -12.46
CA HIS A 133 1.73 10.24 -12.11
C HIS A 133 0.69 10.47 -13.19
N ILE A 134 -0.01 9.40 -13.54
CA ILE A 134 -1.16 9.44 -14.44
C ILE A 134 -2.39 9.08 -13.61
N SER A 135 -3.36 9.98 -13.54
CA SER A 135 -4.61 9.72 -12.84
C SER A 135 -5.79 10.36 -13.56
N LEU A 136 -6.99 9.92 -13.21
CA LEU A 136 -8.19 10.63 -13.62
C LEU A 136 -8.24 12.02 -12.98
N ASP A 137 -8.65 13.03 -13.76
CA ASP A 137 -8.76 14.43 -13.32
C ASP A 137 -9.59 14.57 -12.03
N SER A 138 -10.65 13.76 -11.88
CA SER A 138 -11.45 13.74 -10.65
C SER A 138 -10.62 13.30 -9.43
N ASN A 139 -9.81 12.25 -9.57
CA ASN A 139 -8.97 11.73 -8.49
C ASN A 139 -7.85 12.73 -8.18
N TYR A 140 -7.20 13.26 -9.22
CA TYR A 140 -6.17 14.31 -9.15
C TYR A 140 -6.64 15.52 -8.34
N ARG A 141 -7.81 16.08 -8.68
CA ARG A 141 -8.37 17.25 -8.00
C ARG A 141 -8.78 16.94 -6.56
N GLN A 142 -9.49 15.84 -6.34
CA GLN A 142 -9.95 15.44 -5.01
C GLN A 142 -8.79 15.17 -4.05
N ALA A 143 -7.66 14.65 -4.53
CA ALA A 143 -6.50 14.37 -3.68
C ALA A 143 -5.78 15.66 -3.22
N ARG A 144 -5.99 16.77 -3.93
CA ARG A 144 -5.32 18.08 -3.72
C ARG A 144 -6.20 19.12 -3.05
N GLN A 145 -7.48 19.18 -3.41
CA GLN A 145 -8.41 20.19 -2.93
C GLN A 145 -9.47 19.54 -2.03
N ARG A 146 -9.38 19.79 -0.71
CA ARG A 146 -10.43 19.39 0.24
C ARG A 146 -11.73 20.11 -0.10
N GLY A 147 -12.77 19.36 -0.43
CA GLY A 147 -14.12 19.90 -0.63
C GLY A 147 -14.33 20.62 -1.96
N SER A 148 -13.49 20.38 -2.99
CA SER A 148 -13.83 20.83 -4.35
C SER A 148 -15.15 20.20 -4.78
N GLU A 149 -16.08 21.01 -5.29
CA GLU A 149 -17.34 20.52 -5.87
C GLU A 149 -17.05 19.45 -6.93
N ARG A 150 -17.79 18.34 -6.89
CA ARG A 150 -17.71 17.30 -7.93
C ARG A 150 -18.12 17.93 -9.26
N GLN A 151 -17.16 18.14 -10.16
CA GLN A 151 -17.49 18.56 -11.52
C GLN A 151 -18.07 17.39 -12.31
N GLU A 152 -19.29 17.56 -12.79
CA GLU A 152 -19.89 16.70 -13.80
C GLU A 152 -19.29 17.04 -15.17
N GLY A 153 -18.49 16.12 -15.71
CA GLY A 153 -17.87 16.26 -17.02
C GLY A 153 -17.24 14.93 -17.45
N PRO A 154 -16.93 14.77 -18.74
CA PRO A 154 -16.21 13.59 -19.21
C PRO A 154 -14.89 13.51 -18.45
N GLN A 155 -14.59 12.34 -17.88
CA GLN A 155 -13.34 12.20 -17.14
C GLN A 155 -12.17 12.46 -18.10
N LYS A 156 -11.05 12.99 -17.61
CA LYS A 156 -9.84 13.19 -18.40
C LYS A 156 -8.67 12.53 -17.70
N MET A 157 -7.69 12.05 -18.47
CA MET A 157 -6.43 11.58 -17.89
C MET A 157 -5.51 12.79 -17.74
N VAL A 158 -4.93 12.94 -16.56
CA VAL A 158 -3.97 13.99 -16.24
C VAL A 158 -2.64 13.33 -15.94
N VAL A 159 -1.60 13.78 -16.64
CA VAL A 159 -0.22 13.51 -16.27
C VAL A 159 0.31 14.69 -15.48
N TRP A 160 0.92 14.42 -14.34
CA TRP A 160 1.45 15.45 -13.47
C TRP A 160 2.71 14.96 -12.75
N ARG A 161 3.55 15.92 -12.38
CA ARG A 161 4.67 15.72 -11.47
C ARG A 161 4.64 16.80 -10.40
N GLU A 162 5.01 16.42 -9.18
CA GLU A 162 5.24 17.41 -8.12
C GLU A 162 6.53 18.17 -8.43
N SER A 163 6.47 19.51 -8.43
CA SER A 163 7.66 20.34 -8.61
C SER A 163 8.21 20.79 -7.25
N HIS A 164 9.54 20.71 -7.09
CA HIS A 164 10.22 21.35 -5.98
C HIS A 164 10.20 22.87 -6.20
N ASP A 165 9.43 23.60 -5.40
CA ASP A 165 9.64 25.03 -5.25
C ASP A 165 10.67 25.25 -4.11
N ASP A 166 11.66 26.13 -4.34
CA ASP A 166 12.72 26.48 -3.37
C ASP A 166 12.14 27.13 -2.09
N SER A 167 10.83 27.38 -2.03
CA SER A 167 10.12 27.88 -0.86
C SER A 167 9.53 26.77 0.01
N ASN A 168 10.38 26.05 0.77
CA ASN A 168 10.09 25.43 2.07
C ASN A 168 8.63 24.89 2.29
N SER A 169 8.05 24.19 1.31
CA SER A 169 6.64 23.79 1.35
C SER A 169 6.51 22.45 2.05
N ILE A 170 6.35 22.47 3.38
CA ILE A 170 5.96 21.29 4.15
C ILE A 170 4.52 20.92 3.73
N ILE A 171 4.37 19.88 2.91
CA ILE A 171 3.06 19.47 2.35
C ILE A 171 2.23 18.72 3.41
N ALA A 172 2.89 17.87 4.20
CA ALA A 172 2.30 17.12 5.30
C ALA A 172 3.40 16.63 6.26
N GLN A 173 3.02 16.34 7.51
CA GLN A 173 3.88 15.64 8.46
C GLN A 173 3.50 14.16 8.46
N ARG A 174 4.48 13.27 8.50
CA ARG A 174 4.27 11.82 8.65
C ARG A 174 4.44 11.38 10.12
N SER A 175 4.68 12.33 11.03
CA SER A 175 4.82 12.13 12.47
C SER A 175 3.73 12.84 13.29
N SER A 176 3.23 12.19 14.35
CA SER A 176 2.29 12.80 15.32
C SER A 176 2.99 13.84 16.23
N PRO A 177 2.41 15.03 16.48
CA PRO A 177 3.05 16.12 17.23
C PRO A 177 3.21 15.87 18.74
N GLN A 178 2.73 14.75 19.28
CA GLN A 178 2.82 14.40 20.72
C GLN A 178 3.90 13.36 21.04
N ALA A 179 4.61 12.85 20.04
CA ALA A 179 5.79 12.01 20.23
C ALA A 179 6.99 12.77 19.66
N SER A 180 8.17 12.63 20.28
CA SER A 180 9.41 13.07 19.61
C SER A 180 9.46 12.45 18.21
N THR A 181 10.11 13.14 17.26
CA THR A 181 10.21 12.80 15.82
C THR A 181 10.60 11.35 15.50
N CYS A 182 10.94 10.55 16.52
CA CYS A 182 11.44 9.18 16.45
C CYS A 182 10.83 8.21 17.50
N GLU A 183 9.79 8.61 18.24
CA GLU A 183 9.18 7.73 19.24
C GLU A 183 8.10 6.85 18.60
N ALA A 184 8.41 5.57 18.43
CA ALA A 184 7.39 4.53 18.30
C ALA A 184 6.42 4.70 19.46
N GLN A 185 5.15 4.99 19.14
CA GLN A 185 4.14 5.16 20.17
C GLN A 185 4.09 3.88 21.03
N ARG A 186 3.75 4.01 22.30
CA ARG A 186 3.56 2.83 23.16
C ARG A 186 2.18 2.26 22.86
N PHE A 187 2.12 1.01 22.41
CA PHE A 187 0.85 0.29 22.34
C PHE A 187 0.29 0.09 23.75
N ASP A 188 -0.78 0.81 24.07
CA ASP A 188 -1.47 0.72 25.35
C ASP A 188 -2.66 -0.25 25.22
N ASP A 189 -2.44 -1.50 25.59
CA ASP A 189 -3.48 -2.54 25.65
C ASP A 189 -4.43 -2.35 26.87
N ARG A 190 -4.14 -1.39 27.77
CA ARG A 190 -4.85 -1.17 29.04
C ARG A 190 -5.79 0.02 29.07
N ARG A 191 -5.76 0.93 28.08
CA ARG A 191 -6.81 1.95 27.91
C ARG A 191 -8.12 1.32 27.44
N ARG A 192 -8.80 0.65 28.36
CA ARG A 192 -10.26 0.67 28.39
C ARG A 192 -10.63 2.13 28.65
N HIS A 193 -10.96 2.89 27.60
CA HIS A 193 -11.80 4.06 27.83
C HIS A 193 -13.12 3.52 28.38
N GLU A 194 -13.29 3.65 29.69
CA GLU A 194 -14.60 3.64 30.33
C GLU A 194 -15.42 4.72 29.64
N VAL A 195 -16.32 4.31 28.77
CA VAL A 195 -17.50 5.11 28.47
C VAL A 195 -18.23 5.20 29.80
N ALA A 196 -18.16 6.38 30.42
CA ALA A 196 -18.68 6.63 31.76
C ALA A 196 -20.15 6.20 31.87
N PHE A 197 -20.39 5.09 32.56
CA PHE A 197 -21.60 4.84 33.31
C PHE A 197 -21.19 4.87 34.78
N GLY A 198 -21.73 5.82 35.54
CA GLY A 198 -21.23 6.19 36.87
C GLY A 198 -21.16 5.06 37.89
N GLY A 199 -20.13 5.10 38.71
CA GLY A 199 -19.94 4.26 39.90
C GLY A 199 -18.62 4.62 40.60
N GLU A 200 -18.66 4.73 41.91
CA GLU A 200 -17.69 5.34 42.84
C GLU A 200 -16.22 4.87 42.78
N GLN A 201 -15.33 5.82 43.11
CA GLN A 201 -13.91 5.63 43.40
C GLN A 201 -13.67 4.81 44.67
N THR A 202 -12.74 3.85 44.61
CA THR A 202 -11.95 3.45 45.79
C THR A 202 -10.47 3.33 45.42
N ASP A 203 -9.64 4.07 46.16
CA ASP A 203 -8.18 3.99 46.21
C ASP A 203 -7.71 2.60 46.68
N GLU A 204 -6.67 2.02 46.06
CA GLU A 204 -5.59 1.35 46.81
C GLU A 204 -4.34 0.96 45.95
N SER A 205 -3.20 1.50 46.39
CA SER A 205 -1.87 0.89 46.57
C SER A 205 -1.17 0.00 45.53
N HIS A 206 0.10 0.38 45.34
CA HIS A 206 1.23 -0.26 44.67
C HIS A 206 1.44 -1.77 44.96
N SER A 207 1.63 -2.56 43.90
CA SER A 207 2.57 -3.70 43.91
C SER A 207 3.11 -4.05 42.51
N PRO A 208 4.39 -4.46 42.41
CA PRO A 208 5.11 -4.59 41.15
C PRO A 208 4.86 -5.99 40.55
N THR A 209 4.42 -6.05 39.29
CA THR A 209 4.34 -7.33 38.56
C THR A 209 5.19 -7.26 37.30
N LEU A 210 6.24 -8.08 37.32
CA LEU A 210 7.11 -8.42 36.21
C LEU A 210 6.30 -8.81 34.97
N GLY A 211 6.54 -8.11 33.87
CA GLY A 211 6.11 -8.45 32.53
C GLY A 211 6.87 -7.54 31.56
N HIS A 212 8.05 -7.99 31.13
CA HIS A 212 9.00 -7.20 30.35
C HIS A 212 8.46 -6.83 28.96
N THR A 213 7.80 -5.69 28.83
CA THR A 213 7.52 -5.01 27.54
C THR A 213 8.75 -4.19 27.10
N ARG A 214 9.88 -4.87 26.85
CA ARG A 214 11.18 -4.18 26.70
C ARG A 214 11.49 -3.62 25.30
N ARG A 215 10.70 -3.87 24.26
CA ARG A 215 11.09 -3.47 22.89
C ARG A 215 10.12 -2.48 22.26
N GLN A 216 10.24 -1.21 22.64
CA GLN A 216 9.51 -0.08 22.03
C GLN A 216 10.39 1.17 21.86
N THR A 217 11.70 1.04 22.08
CA THR A 217 12.67 2.13 21.90
C THR A 217 13.77 1.67 20.95
N PRO A 218 14.14 2.47 19.92
CA PRO A 218 15.24 2.17 18.99
C PRO A 218 16.60 1.90 19.68
N ASN A 219 16.79 2.29 20.94
CA ASN A 219 18.02 1.99 21.70
C ASN A 219 18.28 0.49 21.97
N ASP A 220 17.28 -0.39 21.83
CA ASP A 220 17.46 -1.86 21.86
C ASP A 220 17.79 -2.44 20.46
N TRP A 221 17.78 -1.59 19.43
CA TRP A 221 18.17 -1.87 18.05
C TRP A 221 19.69 -1.71 17.87
N PHE A 222 20.22 -2.24 16.76
CA PHE A 222 21.59 -1.89 16.35
C PHE A 222 21.70 -0.40 16.01
N ASP A 223 22.92 0.13 15.93
CA ASP A 223 23.10 1.51 15.49
C ASP A 223 22.94 1.55 13.95
N PRO A 224 21.96 2.28 13.39
CA PRO A 224 21.73 2.31 11.95
C PRO A 224 22.93 2.90 11.18
N ALA A 225 23.78 3.72 11.83
CA ALA A 225 24.99 4.26 11.20
C ALA A 225 26.03 3.19 10.84
N ASP A 226 25.99 2.02 11.49
CA ASP A 226 26.93 0.93 11.25
C ASP A 226 26.64 0.15 9.95
N TYR A 227 25.42 0.26 9.41
CA TYR A 227 24.94 -0.61 8.31
C TYR A 227 24.49 0.17 7.08
N ILE A 228 24.86 1.45 6.96
CA ILE A 228 24.42 2.32 5.86
C ILE A 228 24.75 1.69 4.49
N GLY A 229 23.70 1.51 3.68
CA GLY A 229 23.77 0.96 2.33
C GLY A 229 23.97 -0.56 2.28
N SER A 230 24.08 -1.25 3.42
CA SER A 230 24.23 -2.70 3.44
C SER A 230 22.93 -3.39 3.03
N THR A 231 23.02 -4.30 2.07
CA THR A 231 21.91 -5.18 1.69
C THR A 231 21.97 -6.54 2.38
N ASP A 232 22.95 -6.75 3.26
CA ASP A 232 23.13 -8.01 3.98
C ASP A 232 21.91 -8.29 4.86
N GLY A 233 21.30 -9.46 4.66
CA GLY A 233 20.08 -9.89 5.36
C GLY A 233 18.80 -9.73 4.55
N CYS A 234 18.79 -8.89 3.50
CA CYS A 234 17.66 -8.88 2.57
C CYS A 234 17.56 -10.20 1.77
N PRO A 235 16.34 -10.62 1.37
CA PRO A 235 16.14 -11.88 0.64
C PRO A 235 16.94 -11.95 -0.67
N SER A 236 17.77 -12.99 -0.83
CA SER A 236 18.52 -13.24 -2.07
C SER A 236 17.64 -13.69 -3.23
N SER A 237 16.46 -14.23 -2.93
CA SER A 237 15.42 -14.61 -3.89
C SER A 237 14.13 -13.87 -3.54
N ARG A 238 13.31 -13.59 -4.55
CA ARG A 238 12.08 -12.82 -4.35
C ARG A 238 11.18 -13.45 -3.28
N ARG A 239 10.66 -12.60 -2.40
CA ARG A 239 9.64 -12.95 -1.41
C ARG A 239 8.40 -12.10 -1.64
N VAL A 240 7.25 -12.59 -1.22
CA VAL A 240 5.99 -11.85 -1.31
C VAL A 240 5.47 -11.56 0.08
N ALA A 241 5.21 -10.29 0.35
CA ALA A 241 4.48 -9.84 1.53
C ALA A 241 2.99 -9.79 1.20
N LEU A 242 2.23 -10.74 1.73
CA LEU A 242 0.77 -10.71 1.69
C LEU A 242 0.28 -9.60 2.63
N ILE A 243 -0.50 -8.65 2.13
CA ILE A 243 -1.00 -7.51 2.90
C ILE A 243 -2.52 -7.52 2.98
N GLY A 244 -3.03 -7.10 4.13
CA GLY A 244 -4.42 -6.75 4.33
C GLY A 244 -4.61 -5.25 4.19
N ILE A 245 -5.68 -4.82 3.53
CA ILE A 245 -6.05 -3.41 3.42
C ILE A 245 -7.49 -3.25 3.85
N ALA A 246 -7.75 -2.26 4.71
CA ALA A 246 -9.09 -1.85 5.07
C ALA A 246 -9.30 -0.39 4.64
N ALA A 247 -10.45 -0.07 4.07
CA ALA A 247 -10.86 1.29 3.79
C ALA A 247 -12.07 1.66 4.66
N ASP A 248 -11.95 2.73 5.43
CA ASP A 248 -13.07 3.27 6.18
C ASP A 248 -14.06 4.03 5.29
N CYS A 249 -15.22 4.31 5.84
CA CYS A 249 -16.29 5.04 5.16
C CYS A 249 -15.83 6.41 4.62
N SER A 250 -14.92 7.08 5.34
CA SER A 250 -14.44 8.41 4.95
C SER A 250 -13.56 8.33 3.71
N TYR A 251 -12.73 7.29 3.60
CA TYR A 251 -11.94 7.03 2.41
C TYR A 251 -12.83 6.73 1.22
N THR A 252 -13.79 5.81 1.37
CA THR A 252 -14.71 5.45 0.27
C THR A 252 -15.54 6.65 -0.21
N ALA A 253 -15.92 7.56 0.70
CA ALA A 253 -16.68 8.78 0.36
C ALA A 253 -15.92 9.76 -0.56
N GLU A 254 -14.59 9.67 -0.61
CA GLU A 254 -13.76 10.48 -1.50
C GLU A 254 -13.94 10.09 -2.97
N PHE A 255 -14.46 8.89 -3.26
CA PHE A 255 -14.58 8.37 -4.62
C PHE A 255 -16.02 8.42 -5.16
N ASN A 256 -16.15 8.38 -6.49
CA ASN A 256 -17.45 8.35 -7.16
C ASN A 256 -18.16 6.99 -7.02
N SER A 257 -17.38 5.93 -6.85
CA SER A 257 -17.87 4.56 -6.68
C SER A 257 -16.93 3.75 -5.80
N MET A 258 -17.42 2.68 -5.20
CA MET A 258 -16.58 1.75 -4.43
C MET A 258 -15.56 1.04 -5.31
N GLN A 259 -15.89 0.82 -6.60
CA GLN A 259 -14.95 0.30 -7.57
C GLN A 259 -13.78 1.28 -7.77
N ASP A 260 -14.03 2.59 -7.77
CA ASP A 260 -12.95 3.59 -7.86
C ASP A 260 -12.09 3.61 -6.60
N ALA A 261 -12.68 3.46 -5.42
CA ALA A 261 -11.93 3.32 -4.17
C ALA A 261 -11.04 2.07 -4.19
N ARG A 262 -11.60 0.92 -4.61
CA ARG A 262 -10.86 -0.34 -4.80
C ARG A 262 -9.70 -0.17 -5.78
N ASP A 263 -9.98 0.36 -6.97
CA ASP A 263 -9.02 0.46 -8.05
C ASP A 263 -7.90 1.45 -7.67
N ASN A 264 -8.21 2.53 -6.93
CA ASN A 264 -7.19 3.42 -6.37
C ASN A 264 -6.27 2.67 -5.40
N ILE A 265 -6.83 1.92 -4.43
CA ILE A 265 -6.04 1.14 -3.47
C ILE A 265 -5.10 0.18 -4.19
N ILE A 266 -5.62 -0.57 -5.17
CA ILE A 266 -4.83 -1.53 -5.95
C ILE A 266 -3.71 -0.81 -6.71
N SER A 267 -4.00 0.36 -7.29
CA SER A 267 -3.00 1.20 -7.95
C SER A 267 -1.89 1.66 -7.00
N GLN A 268 -2.25 2.16 -5.81
CA GLN A 268 -1.25 2.59 -4.81
C GLN A 268 -0.31 1.44 -4.41
N VAL A 269 -0.85 0.24 -4.18
CA VAL A 269 -0.05 -0.95 -3.87
C VAL A 269 0.81 -1.37 -5.07
N ASN A 270 0.26 -1.34 -6.29
CA ASN A 270 0.99 -1.70 -7.50
C ASN A 270 2.23 -0.81 -7.66
N VAL A 271 2.09 0.51 -7.50
CA VAL A 271 3.20 1.48 -7.58
C VAL A 271 4.20 1.25 -6.44
N ALA A 272 3.74 1.18 -5.18
CA ALA A 272 4.61 0.96 -4.03
C ALA A 272 5.41 -0.36 -4.11
N SER A 273 4.82 -1.41 -4.68
CA SER A 273 5.51 -2.69 -4.87
C SER A 273 6.76 -2.57 -5.75
N GLN A 274 6.80 -1.62 -6.71
CA GLN A 274 8.03 -1.38 -7.49
C GLN A 274 9.21 -1.03 -6.59
N LEU A 275 9.00 -0.11 -5.64
CA LEU A 275 10.04 0.36 -4.74
C LEU A 275 10.56 -0.78 -3.84
N TYR A 276 9.67 -1.59 -3.30
CA TYR A 276 10.05 -2.74 -2.46
C TYR A 276 10.72 -3.86 -3.24
N GLU A 277 10.29 -4.11 -4.48
CA GLU A 277 10.90 -5.11 -5.35
C GLU A 277 12.33 -4.72 -5.71
N ASP A 278 12.54 -3.46 -6.11
CA ASP A 278 13.85 -2.95 -6.52
C ASP A 278 14.82 -2.83 -5.33
N THR A 279 14.31 -2.45 -4.16
CA THR A 279 15.16 -2.16 -2.99
C THR A 279 15.44 -3.39 -2.12
N PHE A 280 14.41 -4.22 -1.89
CA PHE A 280 14.46 -5.29 -0.88
C PHE A 280 14.24 -6.69 -1.46
N ASN A 281 13.96 -6.82 -2.77
CA ASN A 281 13.54 -8.07 -3.39
C ASN A 281 12.25 -8.64 -2.76
N ILE A 282 11.34 -7.75 -2.34
CA ILE A 282 10.06 -8.09 -1.73
C ILE A 282 8.94 -7.52 -2.59
N ALA A 283 8.06 -8.37 -3.12
CA ALA A 283 6.84 -7.93 -3.79
C ALA A 283 5.69 -7.77 -2.79
N LEU A 284 4.76 -6.86 -3.06
CA LEU A 284 3.55 -6.66 -2.24
C LEU A 284 2.34 -7.28 -2.95
N ALA A 285 1.54 -8.02 -2.20
CA ALA A 285 0.37 -8.71 -2.72
C ALA A 285 -0.83 -8.49 -1.80
N ILE A 286 -1.94 -7.99 -2.33
CA ILE A 286 -3.16 -7.83 -1.54
C ILE A 286 -3.78 -9.21 -1.35
N GLN A 287 -3.83 -9.70 -0.11
CA GLN A 287 -4.53 -10.94 0.22
C GLN A 287 -5.93 -10.65 0.76
N ASN A 288 -6.14 -9.58 1.52
CA ASN A 288 -7.46 -9.21 2.00
C ASN A 288 -7.72 -7.72 1.74
N LEU A 289 -8.86 -7.39 1.14
CA LEU A 289 -9.30 -6.03 0.91
C LEU A 289 -10.71 -5.85 1.47
N THR A 290 -10.85 -5.06 2.52
CA THR A 290 -12.12 -4.78 3.17
C THR A 290 -12.50 -3.32 2.94
N ILE A 291 -13.60 -3.07 2.24
CA ILE A 291 -14.04 -1.70 1.91
C ILE A 291 -15.36 -1.42 2.62
N SER A 292 -15.44 -0.29 3.32
CA SER A 292 -16.69 0.17 3.95
C SER A 292 -17.51 1.03 3.01
N ASP A 293 -18.84 0.94 3.11
CA ASP A 293 -19.76 1.89 2.48
C ASP A 293 -19.34 3.35 2.74
N PRO A 294 -19.55 4.28 1.78
CA PRO A 294 -19.17 5.69 1.94
C PRO A 294 -19.97 6.42 3.04
N SER A 295 -21.08 5.85 3.48
CA SER A 295 -21.90 6.40 4.57
C SER A 295 -21.30 6.02 5.92
N CYS A 296 -20.68 6.99 6.59
CA CYS A 296 -20.10 6.76 7.91
C CYS A 296 -21.17 6.51 8.98
N PRO A 297 -21.01 5.48 9.83
CA PRO A 297 -21.93 5.23 10.92
C PRO A 297 -21.81 6.31 12.00
N SER A 298 -22.90 6.60 12.69
CA SER A 298 -22.90 7.54 13.83
C SER A 298 -22.16 7.01 15.05
N THR A 299 -22.08 5.69 15.19
CA THR A 299 -21.36 4.99 16.27
C THR A 299 -20.50 3.88 15.68
N ALA A 300 -19.30 3.70 16.23
CA ALA A 300 -18.37 2.64 15.80
C ALA A 300 -19.02 1.24 15.87
N PRO A 301 -19.03 0.46 14.79
CA PRO A 301 -19.42 -0.94 14.83
C PRO A 301 -18.53 -1.78 15.76
N SER A 302 -19.11 -2.72 16.51
CA SER A 302 -18.33 -3.61 17.40
C SER A 302 -17.39 -4.55 16.64
N SER A 303 -17.79 -4.98 15.44
CA SER A 303 -16.99 -5.81 14.53
C SER A 303 -15.86 -5.04 13.87
N MET A 304 -16.04 -3.75 13.58
CA MET A 304 -15.10 -2.87 12.88
C MET A 304 -15.02 -1.51 13.59
N PRO A 305 -14.40 -1.44 14.78
CA PRO A 305 -14.39 -0.24 15.61
C PRO A 305 -13.60 0.93 15.00
N TRP A 306 -12.85 0.67 13.93
CA TRP A 306 -12.09 1.64 13.17
C TRP A 306 -12.91 2.34 12.07
N ASN A 307 -14.09 1.83 11.69
CA ASN A 307 -14.92 2.44 10.64
C ASN A 307 -15.71 3.64 11.19
N LEU A 308 -15.04 4.79 11.25
CA LEU A 308 -15.54 6.02 11.86
C LEU A 308 -15.26 7.23 10.97
N GLY A 309 -16.24 8.12 10.84
CA GLY A 309 -16.08 9.38 10.13
C GLY A 309 -15.06 10.32 10.79
N CYS A 310 -14.64 11.36 10.06
CA CYS A 310 -13.59 12.29 10.52
C CYS A 310 -14.04 13.27 11.61
N THR A 311 -15.34 13.36 11.87
CA THR A 311 -15.93 14.16 12.95
C THR A 311 -15.94 13.43 14.29
N ALA A 312 -15.62 12.13 14.30
CA ALA A 312 -15.37 11.42 15.55
C ALA A 312 -14.17 12.05 16.25
N ASN A 313 -14.24 12.24 17.56
CA ASN A 313 -13.15 12.78 18.38
C ASN A 313 -12.05 11.71 18.58
N VAL A 314 -11.49 11.23 17.47
CA VAL A 314 -10.54 10.12 17.37
C VAL A 314 -9.41 10.61 16.47
N ASP A 315 -8.25 10.85 17.09
CA ASP A 315 -7.04 11.21 16.36
C ASP A 315 -6.41 9.99 15.65
N ILE A 316 -5.39 10.22 14.84
CA ILE A 316 -4.74 9.19 14.04
C ILE A 316 -4.08 8.11 14.91
N SER A 317 -3.60 8.46 16.09
CA SER A 317 -3.01 7.53 17.06
C SER A 317 -4.09 6.62 17.64
N GLU A 318 -5.25 7.19 17.98
CA GLU A 318 -6.39 6.41 18.45
C GLU A 318 -6.99 5.53 17.33
N ARG A 319 -7.01 6.00 16.08
CA ARG A 319 -7.36 5.18 14.90
C ARG A 319 -6.42 3.99 14.74
N LEU A 320 -5.10 4.20 14.82
CA LEU A 320 -4.12 3.11 14.79
C LEU A 320 -4.40 2.11 15.90
N ASN A 321 -4.66 2.56 17.13
CA ASN A 321 -4.96 1.67 18.25
C ASN A 321 -6.27 0.88 18.04
N LEU A 322 -7.34 1.52 17.56
CA LEU A 322 -8.61 0.85 17.22
C LEU A 322 -8.41 -0.22 16.15
N PHE A 323 -7.67 0.13 15.09
CA PHE A 323 -7.38 -0.76 13.97
C PHE A 323 -6.48 -1.92 14.40
N THR A 324 -5.46 -1.65 15.20
CA THR A 324 -4.56 -2.66 15.76
C THR A 324 -5.32 -3.66 16.63
N ARG A 325 -6.21 -3.19 17.52
CA ARG A 325 -7.05 -4.09 18.33
C ARG A 325 -7.96 -4.98 17.49
N TRP A 326 -8.39 -4.50 16.32
CA TRP A 326 -9.14 -5.31 15.36
C TRP A 326 -8.22 -6.32 14.65
N ARG A 327 -7.07 -5.89 14.12
CA ARG A 327 -6.01 -6.73 13.54
C ARG A 327 -5.62 -7.89 14.47
N SER A 328 -5.48 -7.60 15.76
CA SER A 328 -5.13 -8.55 16.83
C SER A 328 -6.12 -9.71 17.01
N ARG A 329 -7.34 -9.60 16.47
CA ARG A 329 -8.38 -10.63 16.54
C ARG A 329 -8.40 -11.54 15.32
N LEU A 330 -7.77 -11.11 14.22
CA LEU A 330 -7.82 -11.83 12.96
C LEU A 330 -6.84 -13.00 12.95
N ARG A 331 -7.23 -14.06 12.23
CA ARG A 331 -6.42 -15.26 12.02
C ARG A 331 -6.06 -15.41 10.54
N ASP A 332 -5.36 -14.41 9.99
CA ASP A 332 -4.79 -14.38 8.63
C ASP A 332 -3.25 -14.40 8.62
N ASN A 333 -2.62 -14.72 7.50
CA ASN A 333 -1.16 -14.68 7.39
C ASN A 333 -0.63 -13.36 6.77
N ASN A 334 -1.40 -12.27 6.84
CA ASN A 334 -0.95 -10.98 6.33
C ASN A 334 0.25 -10.46 7.14
N ALA A 335 1.28 -10.04 6.42
CA ALA A 335 2.47 -9.39 6.95
C ALA A 335 2.14 -8.07 7.66
N VAL A 336 1.14 -7.35 7.16
CA VAL A 336 0.64 -6.10 7.74
C VAL A 336 -0.82 -5.91 7.35
N TRP A 337 -1.57 -5.19 8.19
CA TRP A 337 -2.82 -4.57 7.78
C TRP A 337 -2.67 -3.05 7.69
N SER A 338 -3.13 -2.44 6.61
CA SER A 338 -3.08 -0.99 6.40
C SER A 338 -4.49 -0.41 6.36
N LEU A 339 -4.77 0.62 7.16
CA LEU A 339 -6.06 1.33 7.16
C LEU A 339 -5.98 2.58 6.28
N MET A 340 -6.75 2.61 5.20
CA MET A 340 -6.94 3.76 4.33
C MET A 340 -8.08 4.64 4.88
N THR A 341 -7.81 5.92 5.09
CA THR A 341 -8.76 6.90 5.67
C THR A 341 -8.65 8.28 5.02
N ALA A 342 -9.70 9.11 5.06
CA ALA A 342 -9.61 10.53 4.73
C ALA A 342 -9.33 11.42 5.96
N CYS A 343 -9.27 10.81 7.15
CA CYS A 343 -9.23 11.50 8.43
C CYS A 343 -7.79 11.75 8.92
N ARG A 344 -7.27 12.96 8.65
CA ARG A 344 -5.98 13.43 9.19
C ARG A 344 -6.08 13.98 10.60
N SER A 345 -4.97 13.96 11.34
CA SER A 345 -4.83 14.64 12.64
C SER A 345 -3.76 15.71 12.57
N GLY A 346 -4.18 16.98 12.54
CA GLY A 346 -3.29 18.10 12.24
C GLY A 346 -2.68 17.93 10.84
N ASN A 347 -1.34 17.90 10.78
CA ASN A 347 -0.59 17.64 9.55
C ASN A 347 -0.21 16.17 9.37
N THR A 348 -0.52 15.30 10.34
CA THR A 348 -0.15 13.88 10.32
C THR A 348 -0.96 13.12 9.28
N VAL A 349 -0.28 12.53 8.29
CA VAL A 349 -0.90 11.77 7.18
C VAL A 349 -0.67 10.26 7.23
N GLY A 350 0.13 9.78 8.17
CA GLY A 350 0.31 8.35 8.39
C GLY A 350 0.85 8.07 9.78
N ILE A 351 0.69 6.82 10.22
CA ILE A 351 1.32 6.30 11.44
C ILE A 351 1.37 4.76 11.42
N ALA A 352 2.45 4.19 11.93
CA ALA A 352 2.68 2.75 11.95
C ALA A 352 3.37 2.28 13.24
N TRP A 353 3.25 0.98 13.55
CA TRP A 353 4.10 0.32 14.53
C TRP A 353 5.43 -0.07 13.91
N ILE A 354 6.54 0.41 14.50
CA ILE A 354 7.87 0.08 13.98
C ILE A 354 8.22 -1.38 14.26
N GLY A 355 8.73 -2.08 13.24
CA GLY A 355 9.26 -3.44 13.34
C GLY A 355 8.21 -4.50 13.69
N SER A 356 6.94 -4.24 13.38
CA SER A 356 5.82 -5.11 13.71
C SER A 356 5.50 -6.15 12.63
N LEU A 357 6.23 -6.19 11.51
CA LEU A 357 5.94 -7.10 10.39
C LEU A 357 5.65 -8.53 10.86
N CYS A 358 4.70 -9.20 10.19
CA CYS A 358 4.21 -10.56 10.49
C CYS A 358 3.58 -10.75 11.89
N ASN A 359 3.61 -9.75 12.77
CA ASN A 359 3.10 -9.89 14.12
C ASN A 359 1.56 -9.86 14.16
N ARG A 360 0.97 -10.83 14.87
CA ARG A 360 -0.50 -10.99 15.02
C ARG A 360 -0.99 -10.61 16.42
N SER A 361 -0.11 -10.24 17.35
CA SER A 361 -0.28 -10.00 18.79
C SER A 361 -0.87 -11.13 19.64
N ARG A 362 -1.92 -11.81 19.18
CA ARG A 362 -2.59 -12.89 19.92
C ARG A 362 -2.09 -14.23 19.40
N GLY A 363 -1.11 -14.81 20.10
CA GLY A 363 -0.45 -16.05 19.71
C GLY A 363 0.90 -15.86 19.01
N SER A 364 1.41 -14.62 18.91
CA SER A 364 2.80 -14.40 18.47
C SER A 364 3.76 -14.95 19.52
N SER A 365 4.41 -16.07 19.24
CA SER A 365 5.49 -16.63 20.06
C SER A 365 6.83 -15.95 19.80
N TRP A 366 6.91 -15.08 18.77
CA TRP A 366 8.13 -14.36 18.42
C TRP A 366 8.57 -13.43 19.55
N ARG A 367 9.74 -13.74 20.12
CA ARG A 367 10.49 -12.96 21.13
C ARG A 367 9.65 -12.35 22.27
N GLY A 368 8.60 -13.05 22.75
CA GLY A 368 7.88 -12.69 23.98
C GLY A 368 6.56 -11.93 23.83
N GLY A 369 6.00 -11.87 22.62
CA GLY A 369 4.74 -11.16 22.33
C GLY A 369 4.99 -9.78 21.74
N GLY A 370 4.11 -9.32 20.85
CA GLY A 370 4.20 -7.97 20.28
C GLY A 370 2.89 -7.43 19.77
N VAL A 371 2.95 -6.27 19.11
CA VAL A 371 1.79 -5.51 18.65
C VAL A 371 1.35 -6.01 17.28
N GLY A 372 0.04 -6.10 17.03
CA GLY A 372 -0.46 -6.55 15.74
C GLY A 372 0.03 -5.63 14.63
N SER A 373 0.59 -6.20 13.57
CA SER A 373 1.18 -5.44 12.46
C SER A 373 0.11 -4.59 11.79
N ALA A 374 0.21 -3.28 11.98
CA ALA A 374 -0.77 -2.32 11.54
C ALA A 374 -0.16 -0.95 11.23
N ASN A 375 -0.77 -0.26 10.27
CA ASN A 375 -0.54 1.16 10.00
C ASN A 375 -1.84 1.86 9.56
N VAL A 376 -1.81 3.18 9.52
CA VAL A 376 -2.87 4.05 9.01
C VAL A 376 -2.28 4.97 7.95
N VAL A 377 -2.96 5.07 6.81
CA VAL A 377 -2.58 5.89 5.65
C VAL A 377 -3.73 6.83 5.33
N VAL A 378 -3.44 8.13 5.34
CA VAL A 378 -4.40 9.16 4.97
C VAL A 378 -4.31 9.43 3.47
N ARG A 379 -5.47 9.53 2.80
CA ARG A 379 -5.54 9.93 1.39
C ARG A 379 -4.89 11.30 1.16
N THR A 380 -3.95 11.35 0.23
CA THR A 380 -3.25 12.56 -0.22
C THR A 380 -2.91 12.47 -1.72
N ALA A 381 -2.36 13.54 -2.30
CA ALA A 381 -1.81 13.48 -3.67
C ALA A 381 -0.66 12.46 -3.81
N ALA A 382 0.10 12.26 -2.73
CA ALA A 382 1.27 11.39 -2.62
C ALA A 382 0.95 10.07 -1.88
N GLU A 383 -0.24 9.52 -2.09
CA GLU A 383 -0.76 8.43 -1.25
C GLU A 383 0.11 7.16 -1.25
N TRP A 384 0.58 6.69 -2.41
CA TRP A 384 1.47 5.52 -2.48
C TRP A 384 2.78 5.73 -1.70
N GLN A 385 3.30 6.96 -1.66
CA GLN A 385 4.50 7.30 -0.90
C GLN A 385 4.23 7.22 0.60
N VAL A 386 3.06 7.71 1.06
CA VAL A 386 2.64 7.56 2.46
C VAL A 386 2.49 6.07 2.79
N PHE A 387 1.80 5.31 1.95
CA PHE A 387 1.65 3.86 2.14
C PHE A 387 3.01 3.14 2.23
N ALA A 388 3.94 3.41 1.32
CA ALA A 388 5.27 2.83 1.33
C ALA A 388 6.09 3.26 2.56
N HIS A 389 5.97 4.51 3.01
CA HIS A 389 6.63 5.01 4.21
C HIS A 389 6.12 4.31 5.48
N GLU A 390 4.81 4.23 5.66
CA GLU A 390 4.22 3.56 6.83
C GLU A 390 4.50 2.06 6.83
N LEU A 391 4.53 1.44 5.65
CA LEU A 391 4.95 0.06 5.50
C LEU A 391 6.42 -0.12 5.93
N ALA A 392 7.32 0.79 5.56
CA ALA A 392 8.74 0.72 5.92
C ALA A 392 8.96 0.80 7.43
N HIS A 393 8.14 1.58 8.15
CA HIS A 393 8.10 1.50 9.61
C HIS A 393 7.77 0.09 10.10
N ASN A 394 6.74 -0.57 9.56
CA ASN A 394 6.46 -1.97 9.93
C ASN A 394 7.64 -2.91 9.64
N PHE A 395 8.44 -2.64 8.61
CA PHE A 395 9.71 -3.32 8.30
C PHE A 395 10.90 -2.93 9.20
N GLY A 396 10.72 -2.01 10.15
CA GLY A 396 11.74 -1.62 11.13
C GLY A 396 12.49 -0.34 10.80
N ALA A 397 12.13 0.39 9.75
CA ALA A 397 12.76 1.66 9.44
C ALA A 397 12.39 2.74 10.46
N ALA A 398 13.39 3.52 10.86
CA ALA A 398 13.19 4.82 11.50
C ALA A 398 13.10 5.93 10.44
N HIS A 399 12.75 7.13 10.86
CA HIS A 399 12.85 8.30 9.99
C HIS A 399 14.29 8.63 9.63
N ASP A 400 14.49 9.19 8.45
CA ASP A 400 15.75 9.82 8.07
C ASP A 400 15.99 11.10 8.89
N CYS A 401 17.24 11.34 9.27
CA CYS A 401 17.58 12.52 10.06
C CYS A 401 17.36 13.80 9.26
N THR A 402 16.72 14.78 9.90
CA THR A 402 16.58 16.14 9.37
C THR A 402 17.64 17.06 10.00
N SER A 403 17.80 18.26 9.42
CA SER A 403 18.66 19.30 10.01
C SER A 403 18.37 19.61 11.49
N SER A 404 17.13 19.43 11.96
CA SER A 404 16.77 19.63 13.37
C SER A 404 17.16 18.48 14.29
N ASP A 405 17.30 17.27 13.76
CA ASP A 405 17.76 16.11 14.53
C ASP A 405 19.29 16.13 14.68
N CYS A 406 19.98 16.73 13.70
CA CYS A 406 21.43 16.82 13.67
C CYS A 406 21.96 17.95 14.56
N GLY A 407 22.46 17.60 15.75
CA GLY A 407 23.14 18.54 16.63
C GLY A 407 24.38 19.20 16.00
N THR A 408 24.96 20.19 16.69
CA THR A 408 26.16 20.91 16.20
C THR A 408 27.40 20.01 16.00
N THR A 409 27.41 18.82 16.61
CA THR A 409 28.49 17.83 16.51
C THR A 409 28.22 16.73 15.48
N GLY A 410 27.11 16.79 14.74
CA GLY A 410 26.69 15.72 13.83
C GLY A 410 25.83 14.65 14.50
N TYR A 411 25.74 13.48 13.87
CA TYR A 411 24.91 12.35 14.32
C TYR A 411 25.37 11.81 15.69
N SER A 412 24.39 11.52 16.54
CA SER A 412 24.55 10.75 17.77
C SER A 412 23.55 9.60 17.78
N ARG A 413 23.95 8.46 18.35
CA ARG A 413 23.06 7.29 18.54
C ARG A 413 21.78 7.62 19.32
N SER A 414 21.81 8.68 20.14
CA SER A 414 20.63 9.19 20.87
C SER A 414 19.55 9.78 19.97
N ASP A 415 19.87 10.14 18.73
CA ASP A 415 19.02 10.94 17.86
C ASP A 415 17.90 10.10 17.21
N ASN A 416 17.93 8.76 17.41
CA ASN A 416 16.89 7.81 17.00
C ASN A 416 16.42 7.95 15.52
N CYS A 417 17.28 8.43 14.63
CA CYS A 417 17.02 8.62 13.20
C CYS A 417 18.09 7.92 12.34
N CYS A 418 17.83 7.85 11.04
CA CYS A 418 18.71 7.28 10.02
C CYS A 418 19.58 8.39 9.38
N PRO A 419 20.90 8.47 9.67
CA PRO A 419 21.76 9.48 9.07
C PRO A 419 22.03 9.21 7.59
N LEU A 420 22.27 10.25 6.79
CA LEU A 420 22.55 10.10 5.35
C LEU A 420 23.75 9.19 5.06
N SER A 421 24.82 9.35 5.84
CA SER A 421 26.07 8.58 5.73
C SER A 421 26.81 8.59 7.07
N GLN A 422 27.88 7.80 7.19
CA GLN A 422 28.70 7.78 8.42
C GLN A 422 29.28 9.14 8.79
N SER A 423 29.44 10.05 7.82
CA SER A 423 30.00 11.40 8.03
C SER A 423 28.98 12.53 7.90
N THR A 424 27.76 12.24 7.44
CA THR A 424 26.73 13.25 7.17
C THR A 424 25.44 12.82 7.84
N CYS A 425 25.00 13.59 8.83
CA CYS A 425 23.76 13.32 9.55
C CYS A 425 22.53 13.65 8.70
N ASP A 426 22.40 14.91 8.28
CA ASP A 426 21.18 15.40 7.62
C ASP A 426 20.98 14.77 6.24
N ALA A 427 19.86 14.08 6.06
CA ALA A 427 19.42 13.49 4.80
C ALA A 427 18.78 14.50 3.84
N ARG A 428 18.75 15.78 4.24
CA ARG A 428 18.35 16.95 3.43
C ARG A 428 16.96 16.83 2.85
N ASN A 429 16.09 16.08 3.53
CA ASN A 429 14.72 15.87 3.10
C ASN A 429 14.61 15.26 1.69
N GLN A 430 15.50 14.33 1.30
CA GLN A 430 15.57 13.81 -0.10
C GLN A 430 15.03 12.39 -0.28
N TYR A 431 14.67 11.70 0.80
CA TYR A 431 14.33 10.27 0.78
C TYR A 431 12.96 10.01 1.38
N LEU A 432 12.39 8.85 1.03
CA LEU A 432 11.03 8.47 1.36
C LEU A 432 10.78 8.40 2.88
N MET A 433 11.79 8.07 3.70
CA MET A 433 11.66 8.02 5.17
C MET A 433 11.83 9.35 5.87
N ASN A 434 11.84 10.46 5.14
CA ASN A 434 11.73 11.79 5.74
C ASN A 434 10.42 11.92 6.55
N PRO A 435 10.45 12.43 7.80
CA PRO A 435 9.25 12.67 8.62
C PRO A 435 8.31 13.73 8.04
N GLN A 436 8.75 14.50 7.03
CA GLN A 436 7.96 15.50 6.32
C GLN A 436 7.79 15.10 4.85
N SER A 437 6.55 15.14 4.36
CA SER A 437 6.28 14.96 2.93
C SER A 437 6.78 16.17 2.14
N SER A 438 7.55 15.88 1.09
CA SER A 438 7.98 16.83 0.06
C SER A 438 7.80 16.17 -1.32
N PRO A 439 7.76 16.97 -2.40
CA PRO A 439 7.88 16.46 -3.76
C PRO A 439 9.08 15.53 -3.94
N GLY A 440 8.97 14.54 -4.82
CA GLY A 440 10.12 13.74 -5.29
C GLY A 440 10.75 12.77 -4.27
N LEU A 441 10.09 12.49 -3.14
CA LEU A 441 10.59 11.53 -2.14
C LEU A 441 10.25 10.10 -2.53
N GLU A 442 11.08 9.48 -3.36
CA GLU A 442 10.66 8.28 -4.09
C GLU A 442 11.67 7.12 -4.02
N GLU A 443 12.73 7.31 -3.23
CA GLU A 443 13.76 6.32 -2.95
C GLU A 443 14.00 6.21 -1.43
N PHE A 444 14.36 5.02 -0.96
CA PHE A 444 14.81 4.84 0.41
C PHE A 444 16.26 5.31 0.57
N SER A 445 16.57 5.97 1.69
CA SER A 445 17.95 6.35 1.99
C SER A 445 18.84 5.11 2.16
N PRO A 446 20.16 5.19 1.91
CA PRO A 446 21.07 4.09 2.18
C PRO A 446 20.97 3.57 3.62
N CYS A 447 20.73 4.46 4.58
CA CYS A 447 20.58 4.09 5.99
C CYS A 447 19.27 3.33 6.27
N THR A 448 18.16 3.74 5.65
CA THR A 448 16.91 2.98 5.70
C THR A 448 17.09 1.58 5.12
N ILE A 449 17.78 1.47 3.98
CA ILE A 449 18.06 0.18 3.33
C ILE A 449 18.84 -0.74 4.27
N GLY A 450 19.94 -0.21 4.82
CA GLY A 450 20.78 -0.89 5.81
C GLY A 450 20.00 -1.38 7.02
N SER A 451 19.10 -0.53 7.53
CA SER A 451 18.29 -0.82 8.72
C SER A 451 17.28 -1.93 8.49
N ILE A 452 16.59 -1.93 7.35
CA ILE A 452 15.63 -2.98 7.03
C ILE A 452 16.36 -4.30 6.78
N CYS A 453 17.38 -4.32 5.91
CA CYS A 453 18.08 -5.56 5.57
C CYS A 453 18.77 -6.20 6.79
N THR A 454 19.44 -5.38 7.60
CA THR A 454 20.09 -5.88 8.83
C THR A 454 19.06 -6.35 9.86
N GLY A 455 17.92 -5.66 9.98
CA GLY A 455 16.82 -6.08 10.85
C GLY A 455 16.25 -7.44 10.47
N ILE A 456 16.14 -7.72 9.17
CA ILE A 456 15.76 -9.04 8.64
C ILE A 456 16.86 -10.07 8.93
N GLY A 457 18.11 -9.78 8.55
CA GLY A 457 19.22 -10.74 8.66
C GLY A 457 19.61 -11.12 10.09
N GLN A 458 19.34 -10.25 11.07
CA GLN A 458 19.60 -10.51 12.49
C GLN A 458 18.39 -11.04 13.26
N ASP A 459 17.32 -11.45 12.56
CA ASP A 459 16.06 -11.93 13.15
C ASP A 459 15.48 -10.92 14.17
N GLN A 460 15.63 -9.62 13.89
CA GLN A 460 15.03 -8.54 14.69
C GLN A 460 13.61 -8.22 14.19
N ILE A 461 13.37 -8.41 12.89
CA ILE A 461 12.05 -8.35 12.26
C ILE A 461 11.55 -9.76 11.99
N ASP A 462 10.30 -10.02 12.38
CA ASP A 462 9.63 -11.25 12.01
C ASP A 462 9.26 -11.19 10.52
N THR A 463 9.85 -12.10 9.74
CA THR A 463 9.58 -12.28 8.32
C THR A 463 9.00 -13.65 8.01
N SER A 464 8.58 -14.41 9.03
CA SER A 464 8.16 -15.81 8.85
C SER A 464 6.88 -15.98 8.03
N CYS A 465 6.13 -14.90 7.83
CA CYS A 465 4.93 -14.87 7.00
C CYS A 465 5.19 -14.52 5.54
N LEU A 466 6.41 -14.12 5.17
CA LEU A 466 6.76 -13.86 3.78
C LEU A 466 6.84 -15.18 3.01
N VAL A 467 6.16 -15.25 1.87
CA VAL A 467 6.04 -16.49 1.07
C VAL A 467 6.91 -16.45 -0.17
N SER A 468 7.08 -17.60 -0.84
CA SER A 468 7.70 -17.64 -2.16
C SER A 468 6.79 -17.00 -3.20
N GLU A 469 7.36 -16.48 -4.30
CA GLU A 469 6.58 -16.02 -5.45
C GLU A 469 5.73 -17.16 -6.04
N ASP A 470 6.25 -18.39 -6.02
CA ASP A 470 5.53 -19.59 -6.50
C ASP A 470 4.30 -19.96 -5.65
N ASP A 471 4.22 -19.48 -4.41
CA ASP A 471 3.10 -19.75 -3.50
C ASP A 471 1.94 -18.74 -3.68
N VAL A 472 2.11 -17.76 -4.58
CA VAL A 472 1.13 -16.69 -4.84
C VAL A 472 0.66 -16.79 -6.29
N PRO A 473 -0.34 -17.64 -6.59
CA PRO A 473 -0.79 -17.86 -7.96
C PRO A 473 -1.39 -16.58 -8.52
N ASP A 474 -1.02 -16.25 -9.77
CA ASP A 474 -1.54 -15.08 -10.45
C ASP A 474 -3.04 -15.23 -10.69
N VAL A 475 -3.77 -14.13 -10.63
CA VAL A 475 -5.21 -14.11 -10.93
C VAL A 475 -5.50 -14.54 -12.39
N ASN A 476 -4.51 -14.46 -13.27
CA ASN A 476 -4.60 -14.81 -14.69
C ASN A 476 -4.02 -16.17 -15.05
N ASP A 477 -3.40 -16.90 -14.11
CA ASP A 477 -3.02 -18.31 -14.35
C ASP A 477 -4.30 -19.13 -14.56
N SER A 478 -4.27 -20.28 -15.23
CA SER A 478 -5.46 -21.16 -15.41
C SER A 478 -5.47 -22.29 -14.37
N GLU A 479 -6.62 -22.63 -13.81
CA GLU A 479 -6.87 -23.64 -12.78
C GLU A 479 -7.92 -24.64 -13.29
N CYS A 480 -7.43 -25.80 -13.70
CA CYS A 480 -8.30 -26.88 -14.12
C CYS A 480 -9.00 -27.52 -12.93
N GLY A 481 -10.32 -27.50 -12.94
CA GLY A 481 -11.18 -28.15 -11.96
C GLY A 481 -12.05 -27.19 -11.15
N ASN A 482 -12.13 -25.91 -11.50
CA ASN A 482 -12.98 -24.93 -10.82
C ASN A 482 -14.34 -24.70 -11.53
N GLY A 483 -14.55 -25.33 -12.69
CA GLY A 483 -15.77 -25.27 -13.49
C GLY A 483 -15.86 -24.06 -14.42
N ILE A 484 -14.77 -23.30 -14.58
CA ILE A 484 -14.67 -22.12 -15.45
C ILE A 484 -13.61 -22.41 -16.50
N VAL A 485 -13.98 -22.37 -17.78
CA VAL A 485 -13.01 -22.57 -18.87
C VAL A 485 -12.14 -21.32 -18.99
N GLU A 486 -10.87 -21.45 -18.59
CA GLU A 486 -9.88 -20.37 -18.62
C GLU A 486 -9.00 -20.44 -19.89
N PRO A 487 -8.27 -19.37 -20.26
CA PRO A 487 -7.41 -19.38 -21.44
C PRO A 487 -6.40 -20.54 -21.41
N GLY A 488 -6.41 -21.38 -22.46
CA GLY A 488 -5.59 -22.59 -22.52
C GLY A 488 -6.31 -23.88 -22.12
N GLU A 489 -7.52 -23.76 -21.57
CA GLU A 489 -8.38 -24.91 -21.27
C GLU A 489 -9.37 -25.18 -22.41
N THR A 490 -9.59 -26.46 -22.72
CA THR A 490 -10.64 -26.86 -23.68
C THR A 490 -11.99 -27.05 -22.96
N CYS A 491 -11.95 -27.43 -21.69
CA CYS A 491 -13.11 -27.60 -20.82
C CYS A 491 -12.65 -27.62 -19.36
N ASP A 492 -13.47 -27.10 -18.45
CA ASP A 492 -13.34 -27.26 -17.01
C ASP A 492 -14.67 -27.78 -16.46
N CYS A 493 -14.60 -28.93 -15.78
CA CYS A 493 -15.75 -29.67 -15.29
C CYS A 493 -16.04 -29.47 -13.79
N GLY A 494 -15.25 -28.67 -13.07
CA GLY A 494 -15.38 -28.46 -11.63
C GLY A 494 -14.92 -29.67 -10.78
N GLU A 495 -14.68 -29.44 -9.48
CA GLU A 495 -14.19 -30.47 -8.54
C GLU A 495 -15.12 -31.69 -8.45
N VAL A 496 -16.43 -31.48 -8.68
CA VAL A 496 -17.46 -32.52 -8.57
C VAL A 496 -17.36 -33.56 -9.70
N ALA A 497 -16.69 -33.23 -10.81
CA ALA A 497 -16.58 -34.13 -11.95
C ALA A 497 -15.40 -35.10 -11.88
N GLN A 498 -14.40 -34.91 -11.02
CA GLN A 498 -13.31 -35.90 -10.89
C GLN A 498 -13.82 -37.24 -10.35
N SER A 499 -14.80 -37.24 -9.44
CA SER A 499 -15.41 -38.48 -8.93
C SER A 499 -16.30 -39.19 -9.96
N VAL A 500 -16.96 -38.43 -10.84
CA VAL A 500 -17.85 -38.97 -11.88
C VAL A 500 -17.06 -39.43 -13.11
N ILE A 501 -15.95 -38.77 -13.43
CA ILE A 501 -15.04 -39.19 -14.49
C ILE A 501 -14.32 -40.47 -14.06
N GLN A 502 -13.83 -40.58 -12.81
CA GLN A 502 -13.22 -41.82 -12.31
C GLN A 502 -14.20 -43.01 -12.36
N GLN A 503 -15.45 -42.81 -11.90
CA GLN A 503 -16.49 -43.85 -11.98
C GLN A 503 -16.86 -44.22 -13.42
N ARG A 504 -16.89 -43.26 -14.35
CA ARG A 504 -17.20 -43.54 -15.77
C ARG A 504 -16.03 -44.19 -16.51
N THR A 505 -14.77 -43.86 -16.18
CA THR A 505 -13.59 -44.55 -16.72
C THR A 505 -13.48 -45.97 -16.19
N ASP A 506 -13.81 -46.21 -14.92
CA ASP A 506 -13.80 -47.58 -14.37
C ASP A 506 -14.89 -48.43 -15.02
N VAL A 507 -16.13 -47.93 -15.15
CA VAL A 507 -17.22 -48.66 -15.82
C VAL A 507 -16.94 -48.90 -17.32
N ALA A 508 -16.31 -47.95 -18.02
CA ALA A 508 -15.91 -48.13 -19.41
C ALA A 508 -14.79 -49.17 -19.57
N ARG A 509 -13.86 -49.24 -18.62
CA ARG A 509 -12.77 -50.24 -18.63
C ARG A 509 -13.30 -51.64 -18.34
N THR A 510 -14.22 -51.80 -17.40
CA THR A 510 -14.87 -53.10 -17.12
C THR A 510 -15.70 -53.60 -18.31
N ASN A 511 -16.40 -52.71 -19.01
CA ASN A 511 -17.19 -53.08 -20.19
C ASN A 511 -16.31 -53.42 -21.41
N ALA A 512 -15.16 -52.75 -21.57
CA ALA A 512 -14.21 -53.06 -22.64
C ALA A 512 -13.46 -54.39 -22.39
N GLU A 513 -13.23 -54.77 -21.13
CA GLU A 513 -12.67 -56.08 -20.77
C GLU A 513 -13.69 -57.21 -20.94
N LEU A 514 -14.97 -56.98 -20.64
CA LEU A 514 -16.08 -57.93 -20.89
C LEU A 514 -16.34 -58.17 -22.40
N LEU A 515 -16.21 -57.14 -23.24
CA LEU A 515 -16.36 -57.26 -24.70
C LEU A 515 -15.16 -57.94 -25.40
N ARG A 516 -14.03 -58.12 -24.70
CA ARG A 516 -12.87 -58.91 -25.18
C ARG A 516 -12.88 -60.36 -24.70
N ALA A 517 -13.82 -60.73 -23.82
CA ALA A 517 -13.94 -62.06 -23.22
C ALA A 517 -15.12 -62.90 -23.77
N VAL A 518 -15.84 -62.36 -24.77
CA VAL A 518 -16.84 -63.07 -25.61
C VAL A 518 -16.31 -63.10 -27.03
#